data_AF-A0A0R0C9M1-F1
#
_entry.id   AF-A0A0R0C9M1-F1
#
_cell.length_a   1.000
_cell.length_b   1.000
_cell.length_c   1.000
_cell.angle_alpha   90.00
_cell.angle_beta   90.00
_cell.angle_gamma   90.00
#
_symmetry.space_group_name_H-M   'P 1'
#
loop_
_entity.id
_entity.type
_entity.pdbx_description
1 polymer ?
#
loop_
_entity_poly.entity_id
_entity_poly.type
_entity_poly.pdbx_seq_one_letter_code
_entity_poly.pdbx_strand_id
1 'polypeptide(L)'
;MNSSQEAPVKDMGVICSLAEHPDGSLRVILDDAARMNGEPGRWAYKNLFTFKDYPAGELNDLAALSQAELADFGFNVLLRLLASNGLIR
;
A
#
# COMPACT_ATOMS: atom_id res chain seq x y z
N MET A 1 -0.67 20.35 -21.05
CA MET A 1 -0.48 19.45 -19.89
C MET A 1 -0.92 20.21 -18.65
N ASN A 2 -2.11 19.92 -18.13
CA ASN A 2 -2.57 20.55 -16.89
C ASN A 2 -1.67 20.07 -15.74
N SER A 3 -1.07 20.99 -14.98
CA SER A 3 -0.33 20.63 -13.77
C SER A 3 -1.33 20.19 -12.71
N SER A 4 -1.61 18.89 -12.65
CA SER A 4 -2.80 18.31 -12.02
C SER A 4 -2.73 18.15 -10.50
N GLN A 5 -1.94 18.95 -9.78
CA GLN A 5 -1.92 18.88 -8.31
C GLN A 5 -1.93 20.27 -7.68
N GLU A 6 -3.14 20.79 -7.45
CA GLU A 6 -3.39 21.95 -6.57
C GLU A 6 -3.62 21.53 -5.10
N ALA A 7 -3.61 20.23 -4.79
CA ALA A 7 -3.88 19.73 -3.45
C ALA A 7 -2.57 19.52 -2.64
N PRO A 8 -2.48 20.04 -1.39
CA PRO A 8 -1.35 19.76 -0.52
C PRO A 8 -1.33 18.26 -0.16
N VAL A 9 -0.21 17.59 -0.45
CA VAL A 9 -0.03 16.17 -0.12
C VAL A 9 0.38 16.03 1.34
N LYS A 10 -0.10 14.98 2.00
CA LYS A 10 0.24 14.68 3.40
C LYS A 10 1.60 13.98 3.54
N ASP A 11 2.10 13.94 4.77
CA ASP A 11 3.43 13.43 5.12
C ASP A 11 3.49 11.92 5.29
N MET A 12 2.36 11.25 5.54
CA MET A 12 2.29 9.80 5.70
C MET A 12 1.68 9.14 4.46
N GLY A 13 2.27 8.04 4.03
CA GLY A 13 1.83 7.22 2.90
C GLY A 13 1.82 5.74 3.24
N VAL A 14 1.22 4.96 2.35
CA VAL A 14 1.24 3.49 2.39
C VAL A 14 2.03 3.01 1.17
N ILE A 15 3.10 2.25 1.40
CA ILE A 15 3.89 1.60 0.36
C ILE A 15 3.39 0.17 0.23
N CYS A 16 3.00 -0.20 -0.99
CA CYS A 16 2.72 -1.59 -1.33
C CYS A 16 3.98 -2.21 -1.95
N SER A 17 4.49 -3.30 -1.38
CA SER A 17 5.64 -4.04 -1.89
C SER A 17 5.34 -5.53 -1.99
N LEU A 18 6.17 -6.24 -2.75
CA LEU A 18 6.07 -7.68 -2.95
C LEU A 18 7.35 -8.34 -2.44
N ALA A 19 7.20 -9.45 -1.73
CA ALA A 19 8.29 -10.38 -1.45
C ALA A 19 7.95 -11.76 -2.03
N GLU A 20 8.95 -12.43 -2.58
CA GLU A 20 8.82 -13.79 -3.10
C GLU A 20 9.40 -14.78 -2.09
N HIS A 21 8.65 -15.84 -1.80
CA HIS A 21 9.09 -16.94 -0.96
C HIS A 21 9.76 -18.04 -1.79
N PRO A 22 10.61 -18.90 -1.20
CA PRO A 22 11.31 -19.96 -1.94
C PRO A 22 10.39 -20.98 -2.65
N ASP A 23 9.14 -21.10 -2.21
CA ASP A 23 8.13 -21.98 -2.82
C ASP A 23 7.36 -21.31 -3.98
N GLY A 24 7.72 -20.08 -4.33
CA GLY A 24 7.07 -19.28 -5.37
C GLY A 24 5.79 -18.58 -4.91
N SER A 25 5.40 -18.69 -3.63
CA SER A 25 4.34 -17.87 -3.07
C SER A 25 4.77 -16.41 -2.95
N LEU A 26 3.80 -15.50 -3.00
CA LEU A 26 4.04 -14.05 -2.96
C LEU A 26 3.43 -13.45 -1.71
N ARG A 27 4.20 -12.61 -1.01
CA ARG A 27 3.70 -11.75 0.05
C ARG A 27 3.48 -10.35 -0.47
N VAL A 28 2.24 -9.86 -0.41
CA VAL A 28 1.92 -8.45 -0.60
C VAL A 28 2.01 -7.76 0.76
N ILE A 29 2.88 -6.75 0.86
CA ILE A 29 3.16 -6.03 2.10
C ILE A 29 2.65 -4.61 1.95
N LEU A 30 1.96 -4.11 2.98
CA LEU A 30 1.60 -2.71 3.13
C LEU A 30 2.39 -2.14 4.31
N ASP A 31 3.32 -1.24 4.01
CA ASP A 31 4.12 -0.53 5.00
C ASP A 31 3.69 0.93 5.08
N ASP A 32 3.81 1.52 6.26
CA ASP A 32 3.79 2.97 6.39
C ASP A 32 5.12 3.56 5.93
N ALA A 33 5.02 4.69 5.24
CA ALA A 33 6.18 5.52 4.97
C ALA A 33 5.90 6.98 5.33
N ALA A 34 6.95 7.67 5.75
CA ALA A 34 6.94 9.10 5.96
C ALA A 34 7.75 9.80 4.86
N ARG A 35 7.27 10.94 4.37
CA ARG A 35 8.06 11.80 3.48
C ARG A 35 9.33 12.22 4.19
N MET A 36 10.45 12.18 3.47
CA MET A 36 11.70 12.76 3.95
C MET A 36 11.63 14.28 3.78
N ASN A 37 11.92 15.01 4.87
CA ASN A 37 11.88 16.47 4.85
C ASN A 37 12.82 17.03 3.76
N GLY A 38 12.30 17.96 2.96
CA GLY A 38 13.07 18.70 1.97
C GLY A 38 13.25 18.01 0.61
N GLU A 39 12.75 16.79 0.42
CA GLU A 39 12.95 16.05 -0.84
C GLU A 39 11.63 15.48 -1.38
N PRO A 40 11.00 16.14 -2.38
CA PRO A 40 9.81 15.64 -3.03
C PRO A 40 10.03 14.23 -3.61
N GLY A 41 9.14 13.30 -3.26
CA GLY A 41 9.18 11.92 -3.79
C GLY A 41 10.08 10.96 -3.02
N ARG A 42 10.80 11.41 -1.98
CA ARG A 42 11.55 10.51 -1.09
C ARG A 42 10.73 10.12 0.12
N TRP A 43 10.66 8.81 0.36
CA TRP A 43 9.91 8.19 1.43
C TRP A 43 10.87 7.34 2.27
N ALA A 44 10.76 7.47 3.58
CA ALA A 44 11.43 6.60 4.54
C ALA A 44 10.42 5.59 5.08
N TYR A 45 10.81 4.32 5.11
CA TYR A 45 10.07 3.28 5.83
C TYR A 45 9.83 3.73 7.28
N LYS A 46 8.62 3.53 7.77
CA LYS A 46 8.27 3.83 9.15
C LYS A 46 7.93 2.56 9.93
N ASN A 47 6.90 1.83 9.52
CA ASN A 47 6.38 0.66 10.21
C ASN A 47 5.73 -0.31 9.23
N LEU A 48 5.68 -1.59 9.58
CA LEU A 48 4.81 -2.56 8.92
C LEU A 48 3.36 -2.31 9.36
N PHE A 49 2.44 -2.14 8.40
CA PHE A 49 1.01 -2.08 8.70
C PHE A 49 0.38 -3.48 8.63
N THR A 50 0.47 -4.14 7.48
CA THR A 50 -0.06 -5.50 7.31
C THR A 50 0.59 -6.18 6.11
N PHE A 51 0.39 -7.48 5.98
CA PHE A 51 0.74 -8.22 4.77
C PHE A 51 -0.26 -9.36 4.55
N LYS A 52 -0.30 -9.86 3.31
CA LYS A 52 -1.02 -11.07 2.97
C LYS A 52 -0.17 -11.95 2.05
N ASP A 53 -0.18 -13.24 2.34
CA ASP A 53 0.45 -14.25 1.52
C ASP A 53 -0.55 -14.82 0.51
N TYR A 54 -0.07 -14.98 -0.72
CA TYR A 54 -0.78 -15.57 -1.85
C TYR A 54 0.02 -16.78 -2.33
N PRO A 55 -0.59 -17.98 -2.37
CA PRO A 55 -0.06 -19.15 -3.04
C PRO A 55 0.55 -18.88 -4.42
N ALA A 56 1.52 -19.71 -4.79
CA ALA A 56 2.20 -19.61 -6.07
C ALA A 56 1.19 -19.63 -7.23
N GLY A 57 1.29 -18.61 -8.09
CA GLY A 57 0.43 -18.46 -9.27
C GLY A 57 -0.98 -17.92 -9.02
N GLU A 58 -1.39 -17.68 -7.77
CA GLU A 58 -2.72 -17.13 -7.47
C GLU A 58 -2.91 -15.72 -8.03
N LEU A 59 -1.85 -14.90 -8.00
CA LEU A 59 -1.88 -13.53 -8.53
C LEU A 59 -1.67 -13.44 -10.06
N ASN A 60 -1.53 -14.57 -10.77
CA ASN A 60 -1.37 -14.56 -12.24
C ASN A 60 -2.65 -14.14 -12.97
N ASP A 61 -3.81 -14.35 -12.36
CA ASP A 61 -5.10 -13.90 -12.86
C ASP A 61 -5.88 -13.19 -11.75
N LEU A 62 -5.78 -11.86 -11.71
CA LEU A 62 -6.49 -11.07 -10.71
C LEU A 62 -8.02 -11.18 -10.82
N ALA A 63 -8.57 -11.60 -11.97
CA ALA A 63 -10.01 -11.82 -12.11
C ALA A 63 -10.48 -13.09 -11.37
N ALA A 64 -9.56 -14.00 -11.04
CA ALA A 64 -9.84 -15.18 -10.23
C ALA A 64 -9.95 -14.86 -8.72
N LEU A 65 -9.44 -13.71 -8.27
CA LEU A 65 -9.62 -13.28 -6.89
C LEU A 65 -11.07 -12.90 -6.62
N SER A 66 -11.54 -13.18 -5.40
CA SER A 66 -12.89 -12.80 -5.01
C SER A 66 -13.05 -11.28 -4.95
N GLN A 67 -14.26 -10.79 -5.19
CA GLN A 67 -14.54 -9.35 -5.02
C GLN A 67 -14.31 -8.87 -3.59
N ALA A 68 -14.59 -9.74 -2.60
CA ALA A 68 -14.34 -9.44 -1.19
C ALA A 68 -12.84 -9.23 -0.95
N GLU A 69 -12.00 -10.08 -1.53
CA GLU A 69 -10.55 -9.97 -1.42
C GLU A 69 -10.02 -8.64 -1.98
N LEU A 70 -10.46 -8.28 -3.18
CA LEU A 70 -10.07 -7.02 -3.81
C LEU A 70 -10.58 -5.81 -3.01
N ALA A 71 -11.80 -5.90 -2.46
CA ALA A 71 -12.39 -4.87 -1.63
C ALA A 71 -11.63 -4.70 -0.30
N ASP A 72 -11.24 -5.80 0.34
CA ASP A 72 -10.47 -5.79 1.59
C ASP A 72 -9.10 -5.15 1.40
N PHE A 73 -8.44 -5.42 0.27
CA PHE A 73 -7.18 -4.74 -0.08
C PHE A 73 -7.37 -3.22 -0.18
N GLY A 74 -8.36 -2.77 -0.96
CA GLY A 74 -8.66 -1.34 -1.11
C GLY A 74 -9.07 -0.67 0.21
N PHE A 75 -9.87 -1.37 1.02
CA PHE A 75 -10.29 -0.91 2.35
C PHE A 75 -9.08 -0.68 3.26
N ASN A 76 -8.15 -1.64 3.34
CA ASN A 76 -6.95 -1.52 4.16
C ASN A 76 -6.08 -0.32 3.75
N VAL A 77 -5.89 -0.09 2.45
CA VAL A 77 -5.13 1.07 1.94
C VAL A 77 -5.79 2.39 2.36
N LEU A 78 -7.10 2.53 2.15
CA LEU A 78 -7.82 3.76 2.49
C LEU A 78 -7.86 4.00 4.00
N LEU A 79 -8.19 2.96 4.78
CA LEU A 79 -8.22 3.02 6.24
C LEU A 79 -6.86 3.49 6.78
N ARG A 80 -5.77 2.89 6.29
CA ARG A 80 -4.44 3.23 6.79
C ARG A 80 -4.00 4.62 6.38
N LEU A 81 -4.28 5.05 5.15
CA LEU A 81 -4.01 6.42 4.70
C LEU A 81 -4.75 7.45 5.56
N LEU A 82 -6.04 7.22 5.87
CA LEU A 82 -6.82 8.13 6.70
C LEU A 82 -6.31 8.14 8.15
N ALA A 83 -6.06 6.98 8.75
CA ALA A 83 -5.60 6.86 10.13
C ALA A 83 -4.19 7.44 10.33
N SER A 84 -3.23 7.07 9.48
CA SER A 84 -1.84 7.55 9.57
C SER A 84 -1.71 9.05 9.31
N ASN A 85 -2.67 9.67 8.62
CA ASN A 85 -2.74 11.11 8.40
C ASN A 85 -3.71 11.84 9.36
N GLY A 86 -4.21 11.16 10.40
CA GLY A 86 -5.04 11.75 11.46
C GLY A 86 -6.42 12.22 11.01
N LEU A 87 -6.95 11.66 9.93
CA LEU A 87 -8.25 12.02 9.35
C LEU A 87 -9.42 11.21 9.95
N ILE A 88 -9.12 10.11 10.63
CA ILE A 88 -10.06 9.28 11.38
C ILE A 88 -9.40 8.81 12.69
N ARG A 89 -10.22 8.40 13.67
CA ARG A 89 -9.78 7.87 14.96
C ARG A 89 -10.36 6.49 15.21
#